data_AF-A0A6H9Y756-F1
#
_entry.id   AF-A0A6H9Y756-F1
#
_cell.length_a   1.000
_cell.length_b   1.000
_cell.length_c   1.000
_cell.angle_alpha   90.00
_cell.angle_beta   90.00
_cell.angle_gamma   90.00
#
_symmetry.space_group_name_H-M   'P 1'
#
loop_
_entity.id
_entity.type
_entity.pdbx_description
1 polymer ?
#
loop_
_entity_poly.entity_id
_entity_poly.type
_entity_poly.pdbx_seq_one_letter_code
_entity_poly.pdbx_strand_id
1 'polypeptide(L)'
;MERIQSINPERLAWCCADRGVTLAQCAAEAGIAAANLEKVMAGEPGLTFNQLRKLADFFGRGVLFFLEPGPVDEAQVHTPQFRTLANQKPELSARIKALIERVEKQRAIFLSLREELDDANLPRFAPPDLAGLDLPAAARTVRQWLGLRDTNDFETYRLAVEARGLLVFQSNGYNGKWQIAKESPILGFSLYDPECPVIVVKKQPGESRQSFTLMHELGHLLLHKTSSIDDDRDMYSHEGMEREANAFAGHLLVPDAFLKSIHDAERPAEAAGFDDWLAEQRKAWGVSGEVILLRLLDVGRLSRRDYDAYRAWRDQPVLVKEEVGGSRAYRHREPKHVFGDTFVRTVLDALNARHITLAKASTYLDNLKIKDVHQLERFYAGV
;
A
#
# COMPACT_ATOMS: atom_id res chain seq x y z
N MET A 1 -2.43 -36.02 -24.98
CA MET A 1 -2.37 -34.56 -25.20
C MET A 1 -0.98 -34.21 -25.66
N GLU A 2 -0.88 -33.35 -26.66
CA GLU A 2 0.39 -32.88 -27.22
C GLU A 2 1.17 -32.06 -26.17
N ARG A 3 2.48 -32.33 -26.07
CA ARG A 3 3.39 -31.66 -25.13
C ARG A 3 4.23 -30.64 -25.87
N ILE A 4 4.47 -29.49 -25.23
CA ILE A 4 5.25 -28.39 -25.78
C ILE A 4 6.74 -28.77 -25.70
N GLN A 5 7.45 -28.65 -26.81
CA GLN A 5 8.86 -29.07 -26.91
C GLN A 5 9.87 -28.01 -26.47
N SER A 6 9.51 -26.72 -26.53
CA SER A 6 10.44 -25.59 -26.40
C SER A 6 10.12 -24.71 -25.19
N ILE A 7 9.94 -25.33 -24.03
CA ILE A 7 9.80 -24.59 -22.76
C ILE A 7 11.20 -24.27 -22.24
N ASN A 8 11.47 -23.00 -21.94
CA ASN A 8 12.74 -22.53 -21.44
C ASN A 8 12.89 -22.85 -19.93
N PRO A 9 13.81 -23.76 -19.53
CA PRO A 9 14.00 -24.14 -18.14
C PRO A 9 14.64 -23.05 -17.29
N GLU A 10 15.49 -22.19 -17.86
CA GLU A 10 16.15 -21.10 -17.13
C GLU A 10 15.11 -20.09 -16.63
N ARG A 11 14.09 -19.82 -17.45
CA ARG A 11 13.00 -18.90 -17.09
C ARG A 11 12.06 -19.51 -16.05
N LEU A 12 11.82 -20.81 -16.09
CA LEU A 12 11.08 -21.52 -15.04
C LEU A 12 11.85 -21.51 -13.72
N ALA A 13 13.16 -21.76 -13.76
CA ALA A 13 14.03 -21.70 -12.59
C ALA A 13 14.08 -20.28 -12.02
N TRP A 14 14.18 -19.28 -12.88
CA TRP A 14 14.14 -17.87 -12.48
C TRP A 14 12.81 -17.53 -11.78
N CYS A 15 11.66 -17.93 -12.33
CA CYS A 15 10.37 -17.70 -11.68
C CYS A 15 10.27 -18.38 -10.30
N CYS A 16 10.82 -19.59 -10.16
CA CYS A 16 10.88 -20.27 -8.87
C CYS A 16 11.75 -19.48 -7.87
N ALA A 17 12.92 -19.03 -8.29
CA ALA A 17 13.85 -18.25 -7.47
C ALA A 17 13.26 -16.89 -7.07
N ASP A 18 12.70 -16.14 -8.01
CA ASP A 18 12.07 -14.84 -7.79
C ASP A 18 10.91 -14.93 -6.77
N ARG A 19 10.12 -16.01 -6.87
CA ARG A 19 9.03 -16.30 -5.94
C ARG A 19 9.50 -16.98 -4.64
N GLY A 20 10.76 -17.37 -4.53
CA GLY A 20 11.31 -18.05 -3.35
C GLY A 20 10.72 -19.45 -3.10
N VAL A 21 10.32 -20.16 -4.15
CA VAL A 21 9.77 -21.52 -4.07
C VAL A 21 10.69 -22.53 -4.74
N THR A 22 10.71 -23.76 -4.22
CA THR A 22 11.37 -24.88 -4.90
C THR A 22 10.55 -25.36 -6.09
N LEU A 23 11.19 -26.05 -7.04
CA LEU A 23 10.50 -26.67 -8.17
C LEU A 23 9.38 -27.64 -7.71
N ALA A 24 9.61 -28.36 -6.62
CA ALA A 24 8.62 -29.27 -6.04
C ALA A 24 7.40 -28.53 -5.45
N GLN A 25 7.63 -27.43 -4.74
CA GLN A 25 6.54 -26.56 -4.25
C GLN A 25 5.77 -25.94 -5.41
N CYS A 26 6.47 -25.45 -6.44
CA CYS A 26 5.85 -24.95 -7.66
C CYS A 26 4.95 -26.01 -8.32
N ALA A 27 5.43 -27.25 -8.46
CA ALA A 27 4.65 -28.37 -8.99
C ALA A 27 3.37 -28.60 -8.18
N ALA A 28 3.50 -28.67 -6.84
CA ALA A 28 2.38 -28.88 -5.94
C ALA A 28 1.34 -27.76 -6.02
N GLU A 29 1.77 -26.50 -5.96
CA GLU A 29 0.89 -25.33 -5.99
C GLU A 29 0.21 -25.13 -7.36
N ALA A 30 0.92 -25.41 -8.46
CA ALA A 30 0.35 -25.34 -9.81
C ALA A 30 -0.55 -26.56 -10.15
N GLY A 31 -0.57 -27.59 -9.30
CA GLY A 31 -1.29 -28.85 -9.56
C GLY A 31 -0.72 -29.60 -10.77
N ILE A 32 0.61 -29.67 -10.86
CA ILE A 32 1.38 -30.33 -11.92
C ILE A 32 2.26 -31.40 -11.27
N ALA A 33 2.35 -32.59 -11.87
CA ALA A 33 3.25 -33.63 -11.35
C ALA A 33 4.71 -33.15 -11.39
N ALA A 34 5.46 -33.31 -10.29
CA ALA A 34 6.85 -32.89 -10.18
C ALA A 34 7.74 -33.44 -11.33
N ALA A 35 7.54 -34.71 -11.69
CA ALA A 35 8.21 -35.36 -12.81
C ALA A 35 8.03 -34.63 -14.16
N ASN A 36 6.91 -33.90 -14.36
CA ASN A 36 6.74 -33.11 -15.57
C ASN A 36 7.58 -31.81 -15.55
N LEU A 37 7.75 -31.17 -14.38
CA LEU A 37 8.65 -30.03 -14.26
C LEU A 37 10.11 -30.44 -14.35
N GLU A 38 10.49 -31.60 -13.80
CA GLU A 38 11.83 -32.18 -13.94
C GLU A 38 12.18 -32.42 -15.41
N LYS A 39 11.23 -32.95 -16.21
CA LYS A 39 11.39 -33.08 -17.66
C LYS A 39 11.65 -31.74 -18.34
N VAL A 40 10.89 -30.69 -17.97
CA VAL A 40 11.15 -29.34 -18.50
C VAL A 40 12.56 -28.87 -18.13
N MET A 41 12.98 -29.06 -16.87
CA MET A 41 14.33 -28.69 -16.42
C MET A 41 15.44 -29.48 -17.14
N ALA A 42 15.15 -30.70 -17.60
CA ALA A 42 16.04 -31.49 -18.44
C ALA A 42 15.99 -31.13 -19.94
N GLY A 43 15.20 -30.13 -20.34
CA GLY A 43 15.00 -29.75 -21.74
C GLY A 43 14.08 -30.70 -22.53
N GLU A 44 13.36 -31.58 -21.85
CA GLU A 44 12.43 -32.53 -22.47
C GLU A 44 10.99 -31.97 -22.52
N PRO A 45 10.14 -32.47 -23.44
CA PRO A 45 8.71 -32.14 -23.47
C PRO A 45 7.97 -32.60 -22.21
N GLY A 46 7.88 -31.72 -21.21
CA GLY A 46 7.31 -32.01 -19.90
C GLY A 46 5.84 -31.63 -19.75
N LEU A 47 5.36 -30.59 -20.45
CA LEU A 47 4.06 -29.97 -20.18
C LEU A 47 3.16 -29.85 -21.41
N THR A 48 1.87 -29.97 -21.17
CA THR A 48 0.81 -29.57 -22.12
C THR A 48 0.61 -28.06 -22.07
N PHE A 49 -0.03 -27.49 -23.10
CA PHE A 49 -0.38 -26.06 -23.11
C PHE A 49 -1.22 -25.64 -21.89
N ASN A 50 -2.18 -26.46 -21.47
CA ASN A 50 -3.00 -26.17 -20.28
C ASN A 50 -2.17 -26.15 -18.99
N GLN A 51 -1.15 -27.00 -18.87
CA GLN A 51 -0.24 -26.98 -17.73
C GLN A 51 0.70 -25.78 -17.78
N LEU A 52 1.20 -25.41 -18.96
CA LEU A 52 2.00 -24.21 -19.12
C LEU A 52 1.19 -22.95 -18.82
N ARG A 53 -0.09 -22.90 -19.23
CA ARG A 53 -1.00 -21.82 -18.85
C ARG A 53 -1.20 -21.74 -17.34
N LYS A 54 -1.35 -22.88 -16.65
CA LYS A 54 -1.42 -22.89 -15.17
C LYS A 54 -0.15 -22.33 -14.52
N LEU A 55 1.05 -22.66 -15.03
CA LEU A 55 2.30 -22.06 -14.54
C LEU A 55 2.34 -20.56 -14.82
N ALA A 56 1.94 -20.16 -16.02
CA ALA A 56 1.87 -18.76 -16.42
C ALA A 56 0.94 -17.97 -15.49
N ASP A 57 -0.26 -18.49 -15.22
CA ASP A 57 -1.20 -17.90 -14.27
C ASP A 57 -0.64 -17.88 -12.83
N PHE A 58 0.03 -18.97 -12.41
CA PHE A 58 0.63 -19.10 -11.08
C PHE A 58 1.74 -18.06 -10.83
N PHE A 59 2.60 -17.84 -11.82
CA PHE A 59 3.68 -16.85 -11.76
C PHE A 59 3.26 -15.44 -12.21
N GLY A 60 2.02 -15.25 -12.68
CA GLY A 60 1.57 -13.96 -13.21
C GLY A 60 2.32 -13.53 -14.48
N ARG A 61 2.72 -14.49 -15.31
CA ARG A 61 3.46 -14.27 -16.58
C ARG A 61 2.62 -14.76 -17.76
N GLY A 62 2.95 -14.28 -18.96
CA GLY A 62 2.34 -14.82 -20.20
C GLY A 62 2.91 -16.18 -20.57
N VAL A 63 2.16 -17.00 -21.30
CA VAL A 63 2.69 -18.30 -21.79
C VAL A 63 3.96 -18.10 -22.64
N LEU A 64 3.99 -17.04 -23.46
CA LEU A 64 5.14 -16.72 -24.32
C LEU A 64 6.42 -16.45 -23.53
N PHE A 65 6.32 -15.92 -22.30
CA PHE A 65 7.48 -15.69 -21.43
C PHE A 65 8.31 -16.97 -21.25
N PHE A 66 7.66 -18.12 -21.10
CA PHE A 66 8.32 -19.42 -20.91
C PHE A 66 8.81 -20.05 -22.22
N LEU A 67 8.50 -19.46 -23.37
CA LEU A 67 8.91 -19.93 -24.69
C LEU A 67 10.01 -19.04 -25.30
N GLU A 68 10.25 -17.87 -24.73
CA GLU A 68 11.32 -16.98 -25.16
C GLU A 68 12.70 -17.61 -24.90
N PRO A 69 13.65 -17.50 -25.85
CA PRO A 69 14.99 -18.02 -25.67
C PRO A 69 15.81 -17.16 -24.69
N GLY A 70 16.81 -17.80 -24.05
CA GLY A 70 17.77 -17.14 -23.18
C GLY A 70 17.27 -16.85 -21.77
N PRO A 71 18.18 -16.37 -20.89
CA PRO A 71 17.85 -16.06 -19.50
C PRO A 71 16.90 -14.86 -19.41
N VAL A 72 16.30 -14.69 -18.23
CA VAL A 72 15.44 -13.54 -17.94
C VAL A 72 16.29 -12.29 -17.80
N ASP A 73 15.94 -11.24 -18.54
CA ASP A 73 16.40 -9.90 -18.23
C ASP A 73 15.52 -9.31 -17.12
N GLU A 74 16.01 -9.34 -15.88
CA GLU A 74 15.28 -8.85 -14.72
C GLU A 74 14.87 -7.38 -14.86
N ALA A 75 15.63 -6.59 -15.63
CA ALA A 75 15.34 -5.18 -15.82
C ALA A 75 14.10 -4.96 -16.70
N GLN A 76 13.76 -5.94 -17.55
CA GLN A 76 12.55 -5.96 -18.40
C GLN A 76 11.35 -6.57 -17.69
N VAL A 77 11.58 -7.44 -16.69
CA VAL A 77 10.50 -8.12 -15.97
C VAL A 77 9.99 -7.30 -14.80
N HIS A 78 10.90 -6.76 -13.99
CA HIS A 78 10.57 -5.98 -12.81
C HIS A 78 10.82 -4.50 -13.07
N THR A 79 9.88 -3.64 -12.68
CA THR A 79 10.04 -2.18 -12.83
C THR A 79 11.19 -1.66 -11.95
N PRO A 80 11.71 -0.44 -12.21
CA PRO A 80 12.62 0.21 -11.28
C PRO A 80 12.07 0.30 -9.85
N GLN A 81 10.77 0.62 -9.70
CA GLN A 81 10.10 0.74 -8.41
C GLN A 81 10.08 -0.60 -7.66
N PHE A 82 9.72 -1.69 -8.33
CA PHE A 82 9.76 -3.04 -7.75
C PHE A 82 11.17 -3.40 -7.27
N ARG A 83 12.18 -3.16 -8.11
CA ARG A 83 13.57 -3.48 -7.78
C ARG A 83 14.06 -2.66 -6.59
N THR A 84 13.68 -1.39 -6.50
CA THR A 84 13.99 -0.55 -5.33
C THR A 84 13.45 -1.16 -4.04
N LEU A 85 12.17 -1.57 -4.02
CA LEU A 85 11.56 -2.22 -2.85
C LEU A 85 12.21 -3.56 -2.51
N ALA A 86 12.44 -4.41 -3.53
CA ALA A 86 13.07 -5.71 -3.36
C ALA A 86 14.51 -5.60 -2.86
N ASN A 87 15.24 -4.56 -3.23
CA ASN A 87 16.60 -4.30 -2.74
C ASN A 87 16.61 -3.77 -1.30
N GLN A 88 15.60 -3.00 -0.89
CA GLN A 88 15.46 -2.53 0.50
C GLN A 88 15.16 -3.68 1.46
N LYS A 89 14.32 -4.64 1.03
CA LYS A 89 13.93 -5.81 1.83
C LYS A 89 14.06 -7.10 0.98
N PRO A 90 15.26 -7.69 0.85
CA PRO A 90 15.47 -8.89 0.03
C PRO A 90 14.61 -10.10 0.44
N GLU A 91 14.20 -10.16 1.70
CA GLU A 91 13.38 -11.21 2.32
C GLU A 91 11.87 -11.06 2.08
N LEU A 92 11.44 -10.15 1.20
CA LEU A 92 10.02 -9.99 0.87
C LEU A 92 9.39 -11.30 0.40
N SER A 93 8.30 -11.68 1.08
CA SER A 93 7.54 -12.87 0.70
C SER A 93 6.97 -12.76 -0.72
N ALA A 94 6.79 -13.91 -1.37
CA ALA A 94 6.11 -14.02 -2.67
C ALA A 94 4.77 -13.27 -2.72
N ARG A 95 4.05 -13.25 -1.60
CA ARG A 95 2.75 -12.59 -1.50
C ARG A 95 2.86 -11.08 -1.57
N ILE A 96 3.89 -10.48 -0.95
CA ILE A 96 4.13 -9.03 -1.03
C ILE A 96 4.66 -8.65 -2.40
N LYS A 97 5.59 -9.42 -2.99
CA LYS A 97 6.03 -9.22 -4.38
C LYS A 97 4.85 -9.21 -5.36
N ALA A 98 3.97 -10.20 -5.27
CA ALA A 98 2.76 -10.28 -6.09
C ALA A 98 1.72 -9.19 -5.76
N LEU A 99 1.79 -8.55 -4.58
CA LEU A 99 0.98 -7.39 -4.25
C LEU A 99 1.54 -6.14 -4.94
N ILE A 100 2.85 -5.91 -4.89
CA ILE A 100 3.54 -4.79 -5.55
C ILE A 100 3.22 -4.80 -7.06
N GLU A 101 3.43 -5.92 -7.76
CA GLU A 101 3.11 -6.04 -9.19
C GLU A 101 1.64 -5.73 -9.50
N ARG A 102 0.73 -6.12 -8.61
CA ARG A 102 -0.71 -5.85 -8.77
C ARG A 102 -1.05 -4.38 -8.61
N VAL A 103 -0.36 -3.69 -7.70
CA VAL A 103 -0.49 -2.25 -7.48
C VAL A 103 -0.01 -1.51 -8.73
N GLU A 104 1.14 -1.90 -9.29
CA GLU A 104 1.67 -1.35 -10.54
C GLU A 104 0.70 -1.55 -11.71
N LYS A 105 0.10 -2.74 -11.82
CA LYS A 105 -0.92 -3.01 -12.83
C LYS A 105 -2.14 -2.12 -12.68
N GLN A 106 -2.65 -1.93 -11.46
CA GLN A 106 -3.79 -1.03 -11.23
C GLN A 106 -3.45 0.42 -11.53
N ARG A 107 -2.24 0.86 -11.16
CA ARG A 107 -1.74 2.19 -11.54
C ARG A 107 -1.70 2.38 -13.06
N ALA A 108 -1.19 1.40 -13.80
CA ALA A 108 -1.17 1.46 -15.27
C ALA A 108 -2.59 1.51 -15.87
N ILE A 109 -3.54 0.76 -15.31
CA ILE A 109 -4.96 0.85 -15.69
C ILE A 109 -5.49 2.26 -15.44
N PHE A 110 -5.22 2.84 -14.26
CA PHE A 110 -5.67 4.20 -13.93
C PHE A 110 -5.15 5.24 -14.92
N LEU A 111 -3.86 5.19 -15.25
CA LEU A 111 -3.26 6.10 -16.24
C LEU A 111 -3.90 5.97 -17.62
N SER A 112 -4.10 4.72 -18.09
CA SER A 112 -4.76 4.46 -19.38
C SER A 112 -6.19 5.00 -19.41
N LEU A 113 -6.95 4.82 -18.32
CA LEU A 113 -8.32 5.35 -18.24
C LEU A 113 -8.35 6.88 -18.18
N ARG A 114 -7.41 7.48 -17.43
CA ARG A 114 -7.27 8.94 -17.35
C ARG A 114 -6.94 9.55 -18.72
N GLU A 115 -6.09 8.89 -19.51
CA GLU A 115 -5.77 9.30 -20.87
C GLU A 115 -6.99 9.15 -21.80
N GLU A 116 -7.70 8.03 -21.75
CA GLU A 116 -8.91 7.79 -22.55
C GLU A 116 -10.04 8.79 -22.27
N LEU A 117 -10.19 9.19 -21.01
CA LEU A 117 -11.20 10.16 -20.60
C LEU A 117 -10.89 11.59 -21.04
N ASP A 118 -9.62 11.89 -21.37
CA ASP A 118 -9.10 13.25 -21.63
C ASP A 118 -9.59 14.29 -20.60
N ASP A 119 -9.84 13.84 -19.37
CA ASP A 119 -10.50 14.66 -18.37
C ASP A 119 -9.46 15.55 -17.69
N ALA A 120 -9.43 16.81 -18.15
CA ALA A 120 -8.62 17.86 -17.56
C ALA A 120 -8.91 18.08 -16.05
N ASN A 121 -10.03 17.58 -15.53
CA ASN A 121 -10.40 17.69 -14.13
C ASN A 121 -9.84 16.57 -13.25
N LEU A 122 -9.27 15.50 -13.82
CA LEU A 122 -8.63 14.47 -13.00
C LEU A 122 -7.35 15.03 -12.36
N PRO A 123 -7.16 14.81 -11.05
CA PRO A 123 -6.05 15.42 -10.33
C PRO A 123 -4.72 14.88 -10.87
N ARG A 124 -3.78 15.81 -11.09
CA ARG A 124 -2.40 15.52 -11.52
C ARG A 124 -1.45 15.71 -10.36
N PHE A 125 -0.46 14.83 -10.27
CA PHE A 125 0.59 14.95 -9.27
C PHE A 125 1.47 16.17 -9.57
N ALA A 126 1.36 17.19 -8.72
CA ALA A 126 2.13 18.42 -8.80
C ALA A 126 2.51 18.85 -7.37
N PRO A 127 3.53 18.20 -6.78
CA PRO A 127 3.96 18.49 -5.42
C PRO A 127 4.65 19.86 -5.33
N PRO A 128 4.62 20.52 -4.17
CA PRO A 128 5.43 21.71 -3.92
C PRO A 128 6.92 21.37 -3.98
N ASP A 129 7.75 22.35 -4.34
CA ASP A 129 9.19 22.22 -4.19
C ASP A 129 9.57 22.36 -2.71
N LEU A 130 10.20 21.33 -2.15
CA LEU A 130 10.61 21.24 -0.76
C LEU A 130 12.12 21.45 -0.59
N ALA A 131 12.86 21.70 -1.67
CA ALA A 131 14.30 21.85 -1.65
C ALA A 131 14.74 22.99 -0.72
N GLY A 132 15.68 22.70 0.19
CA GLY A 132 16.23 23.68 1.12
C GLY A 132 15.33 24.04 2.32
N LEU A 133 14.13 23.45 2.43
CA LEU A 133 13.30 23.58 3.62
C LEU A 133 13.77 22.62 4.73
N ASP A 134 13.62 23.04 5.98
CA ASP A 134 13.69 22.11 7.10
C ASP A 134 12.42 21.24 7.17
N LEU A 135 12.49 20.11 7.88
CA LEU A 135 11.36 19.18 7.99
C LEU A 135 10.08 19.84 8.53
N PRO A 136 10.12 20.71 9.57
CA PRO A 136 8.95 21.46 10.00
C PRO A 136 8.34 22.34 8.90
N ALA A 137 9.14 23.07 8.12
CA ALA A 137 8.66 23.92 7.04
C ALA A 137 8.12 23.10 5.87
N ALA A 138 8.79 22.00 5.52
CA ALA A 138 8.32 21.07 4.50
C ALA A 138 6.94 20.49 4.88
N ALA A 139 6.80 20.00 6.11
CA ALA A 139 5.55 19.47 6.62
C ALA A 139 4.41 20.51 6.63
N ARG A 140 4.69 21.77 7.03
CA ARG A 140 3.71 22.86 6.95
C ARG A 140 3.28 23.16 5.51
N THR A 141 4.24 23.19 4.59
CA THR A 141 4.00 23.45 3.16
C THR A 141 3.12 22.35 2.57
N VAL A 142 3.44 21.08 2.86
CA VAL A 142 2.65 19.94 2.38
C VAL A 142 1.26 19.91 3.04
N ARG A 143 1.13 20.23 4.32
CA ARG A 143 -0.17 20.30 5.00
C ARG A 143 -1.09 21.33 4.34
N GLN A 144 -0.56 22.50 4.00
CA GLN A 144 -1.29 23.54 3.25
C GLN A 144 -1.62 23.09 1.83
N TRP A 145 -0.65 22.49 1.13
CA TRP A 145 -0.86 21.94 -0.20
C TRP A 145 -1.95 20.87 -0.21
N LEU A 146 -2.02 19.98 0.78
CA LEU A 146 -3.09 19.00 0.92
C LEU A 146 -4.45 19.66 1.24
N GLY A 147 -4.46 20.82 1.90
CA GLY A 147 -5.69 21.50 2.35
C GLY A 147 -6.30 20.85 3.59
N LEU A 148 -5.45 20.29 4.47
CA LEU A 148 -5.89 19.58 5.67
C LEU A 148 -6.48 20.55 6.69
N ARG A 149 -7.58 20.12 7.32
CA ARG A 149 -8.28 20.86 8.37
C ARG A 149 -7.71 20.50 9.74
N ASP A 150 -8.18 21.17 10.79
CA ASP A 150 -7.85 20.83 12.18
C ASP A 150 -8.71 19.68 12.73
N THR A 151 -9.45 18.99 11.86
CA THR A 151 -10.18 17.77 12.20
C THR A 151 -10.08 16.80 11.05
N ASN A 152 -9.50 15.62 11.28
CA ASN A 152 -9.33 14.58 10.27
C ASN A 152 -9.37 13.19 10.91
N ASP A 153 -9.62 12.21 10.05
CA ASP A 153 -9.51 10.78 10.26
C ASP A 153 -8.73 10.18 9.07
N PHE A 154 -8.55 8.86 9.05
CA PHE A 154 -7.81 8.21 7.98
C PHE A 154 -8.40 8.49 6.58
N GLU A 155 -9.73 8.46 6.45
CA GLU A 155 -10.39 8.63 5.15
C GLU A 155 -10.29 10.07 4.63
N THR A 156 -10.40 11.08 5.50
CA THR A 156 -10.20 12.48 5.11
C THR A 156 -8.75 12.78 4.75
N TYR A 157 -7.78 12.18 5.44
CA TYR A 157 -6.37 12.23 5.04
C TYR A 157 -6.15 11.57 3.67
N ARG A 158 -6.68 10.36 3.47
CA ARG A 158 -6.61 9.63 2.20
C ARG A 158 -7.18 10.46 1.06
N LEU A 159 -8.37 11.02 1.21
CA LEU A 159 -9.02 11.85 0.19
C LEU A 159 -8.19 13.11 -0.13
N ALA A 160 -7.59 13.75 0.87
CA ALA A 160 -6.74 14.92 0.65
C ALA A 160 -5.48 14.57 -0.15
N VAL A 161 -4.89 13.39 0.08
CA VAL A 161 -3.75 12.88 -0.69
C VAL A 161 -4.17 12.51 -2.13
N GLU A 162 -5.28 11.79 -2.29
CA GLU A 162 -5.78 11.40 -3.61
C GLU A 162 -6.17 12.61 -4.49
N ALA A 163 -6.73 13.65 -3.88
CA ALA A 163 -7.05 14.91 -4.55
C ALA A 163 -5.81 15.64 -5.14
N ARG A 164 -4.60 15.20 -4.79
CA ARG A 164 -3.33 15.70 -5.35
C ARG A 164 -2.72 14.79 -6.42
N GLY A 165 -3.48 13.83 -6.94
CA GLY A 165 -3.08 12.99 -8.07
C GLY A 165 -2.26 11.77 -7.69
N LEU A 166 -2.23 11.42 -6.40
CA LEU A 166 -1.69 10.16 -5.89
C LEU A 166 -2.81 9.11 -5.84
N LEU A 167 -2.44 7.83 -5.96
CA LEU A 167 -3.35 6.74 -5.59
C LEU A 167 -3.03 6.26 -4.18
N VAL A 168 -4.05 6.04 -3.36
CA VAL A 168 -3.88 5.46 -2.02
C VAL A 168 -4.67 4.18 -1.94
N PHE A 169 -3.97 3.05 -1.86
CA PHE A 169 -4.59 1.75 -1.68
C PHE A 169 -4.50 1.29 -0.23
N GLN A 170 -5.50 0.55 0.21
CA GLN A 170 -5.53 -0.08 1.53
C GLN A 170 -5.57 -1.60 1.36
N SER A 171 -4.75 -2.32 2.12
CA SER A 171 -4.81 -3.78 2.12
C SER A 171 -6.14 -4.27 2.70
N ASN A 172 -6.57 -5.48 2.36
CA ASN A 172 -7.75 -6.08 2.99
C ASN A 172 -7.40 -6.78 4.31
N GLY A 173 -8.36 -6.84 5.24
CA GLY A 173 -8.21 -7.52 6.54
C GLY A 173 -8.49 -9.04 6.53
N TYR A 174 -8.95 -9.59 5.40
CA TYR A 174 -9.27 -11.00 5.22
C TYR A 174 -8.37 -11.64 4.16
N ASN A 175 -8.33 -12.98 4.16
CA ASN A 175 -7.51 -13.72 3.21
C ASN A 175 -7.90 -13.45 1.76
N GLY A 176 -6.98 -12.89 1.01
CA GLY A 176 -7.15 -12.53 -0.39
C GLY A 176 -5.89 -11.91 -0.98
N LYS A 177 -5.91 -11.68 -2.29
CA LYS A 177 -4.73 -11.18 -3.03
C LYS A 177 -4.29 -9.76 -2.63
N TRP A 178 -5.19 -8.95 -2.07
CA TRP A 178 -4.93 -7.60 -1.56
C TRP A 178 -4.57 -7.56 -0.07
N GLN A 179 -4.37 -8.70 0.58
CA GLN A 179 -4.04 -8.75 2.00
C GLN A 179 -2.53 -8.65 2.23
N ILE A 180 -2.15 -7.78 3.16
CA ILE A 180 -0.90 -7.89 3.90
C ILE A 180 -1.22 -8.66 5.18
N ALA A 181 -0.53 -9.78 5.41
CA ALA A 181 -0.87 -10.71 6.49
C ALA A 181 -0.76 -10.02 7.87
N LYS A 182 -1.55 -10.46 8.85
CA LYS A 182 -1.60 -9.80 10.17
C LYS A 182 -0.22 -9.83 10.84
N GLU A 183 0.42 -10.98 10.78
CA GLU A 183 1.76 -11.31 11.25
C GLU A 183 2.90 -10.72 10.41
N SER A 184 2.60 -10.19 9.22
CA SER A 184 3.63 -9.53 8.40
C SER A 184 4.08 -8.25 9.09
N PRO A 185 5.39 -8.00 9.21
CA PRO A 185 5.90 -6.77 9.83
C PRO A 185 5.71 -5.56 8.93
N ILE A 186 5.39 -5.76 7.64
CA ILE A 186 5.16 -4.68 6.67
C ILE A 186 3.93 -3.88 7.09
N LEU A 187 4.07 -2.55 7.14
CA LEU A 187 3.02 -1.60 7.49
C LEU A 187 2.47 -0.86 6.27
N GLY A 188 3.32 -0.62 5.28
CA GLY A 188 2.98 0.07 4.06
C GLY A 188 4.09 -0.07 3.03
N PHE A 189 3.83 0.44 1.83
CA PHE A 189 4.87 0.79 0.89
C PHE A 189 4.39 1.87 -0.07
N SER A 190 5.33 2.55 -0.70
CA SER A 190 5.08 3.56 -1.72
C SER A 190 5.84 3.26 -3.01
N LEU A 191 5.22 3.58 -4.14
CA LEU A 191 5.81 3.48 -5.48
C LEU A 191 5.96 4.89 -6.03
N TYR A 192 7.20 5.35 -6.15
CA TYR A 192 7.48 6.66 -6.71
C TYR A 192 7.31 6.65 -8.23
N ASP A 193 6.56 7.63 -8.70
CA ASP A 193 6.44 7.95 -10.11
C ASP A 193 6.14 9.45 -10.27
N PRO A 194 6.76 10.14 -11.25
CA PRO A 194 6.60 11.58 -11.41
C PRO A 194 5.21 12.03 -11.88
N GLU A 195 4.40 11.13 -12.44
CA GLU A 195 3.07 11.44 -12.97
C GLU A 195 1.93 10.98 -12.04
N CYS A 196 2.09 9.83 -11.38
CA CYS A 196 1.07 9.27 -10.49
C CYS A 196 1.70 8.29 -9.48
N PRO A 197 2.24 8.75 -8.35
CA PRO A 197 2.79 7.86 -7.35
C PRO A 197 1.67 7.15 -6.58
N VAL A 198 2.01 6.03 -5.95
CA VAL A 198 1.04 5.18 -5.23
C VAL A 198 1.52 4.94 -3.81
N ILE A 199 0.60 5.00 -2.84
CA ILE A 199 0.83 4.61 -1.46
C ILE A 199 -0.07 3.41 -1.15
N VAL A 200 0.47 2.41 -0.46
CA VAL A 200 -0.27 1.25 0.03
C VAL A 200 -0.17 1.19 1.54
N VAL A 201 -1.31 1.16 2.23
CA VAL A 201 -1.38 1.11 3.69
C VAL A 201 -1.98 -0.21 4.15
N LYS A 202 -1.34 -0.90 5.09
CA LYS A 202 -1.90 -2.11 5.71
C LYS A 202 -3.15 -1.76 6.52
N LYS A 203 -4.25 -2.49 6.31
CA LYS A 203 -5.42 -2.37 7.19
C LYS A 203 -5.05 -2.85 8.59
N GLN A 204 -5.25 -1.97 9.56
CA GLN A 204 -5.04 -2.24 10.97
C GLN A 204 -6.30 -1.88 11.79
N PRO A 205 -6.45 -2.42 13.00
CA PRO A 205 -7.55 -2.02 13.90
C PRO A 205 -7.49 -0.53 14.28
N GLY A 206 -6.30 0.08 14.34
CA GLY A 206 -6.13 1.50 14.66
C GLY A 206 -6.03 2.37 13.41
N GLU A 207 -7.01 3.25 13.17
CA GLU A 207 -6.99 4.22 12.07
C GLU A 207 -5.86 5.25 12.20
N SER A 208 -5.48 5.60 13.44
CA SER A 208 -4.40 6.56 13.67
C SER A 208 -3.03 6.05 13.23
N ARG A 209 -2.78 4.74 13.35
CA ARG A 209 -1.53 4.14 12.85
C ARG A 209 -1.48 4.16 11.33
N GLN A 210 -2.61 3.86 10.69
CA GLN A 210 -2.74 3.95 9.23
C GLN A 210 -2.56 5.39 8.73
N SER A 211 -3.05 6.38 9.48
CA SER A 211 -2.84 7.80 9.15
C SER A 211 -1.37 8.19 9.25
N PHE A 212 -0.65 7.68 10.25
CA PHE A 212 0.79 7.86 10.36
C PHE A 212 1.53 7.23 9.18
N THR A 213 1.29 5.94 8.90
CA THR A 213 1.90 5.25 7.76
C THR A 213 1.63 5.97 6.44
N LEU A 214 0.40 6.43 6.19
CA LEU A 214 0.07 7.21 4.99
C LEU A 214 0.94 8.46 4.85
N MET A 215 1.13 9.22 5.92
CA MET A 215 1.92 10.46 5.88
C MET A 215 3.43 10.22 5.87
N HIS A 216 3.87 9.12 6.45
CA HIS A 216 5.26 8.66 6.40
C HIS A 216 5.66 8.27 4.97
N GLU A 217 4.84 7.45 4.32
CA GLU A 217 5.01 7.06 2.91
C GLU A 217 4.93 8.27 1.97
N LEU A 218 4.06 9.23 2.27
CA LEU A 218 4.04 10.51 1.57
C LEU A 218 5.37 11.27 1.74
N GLY A 219 5.98 11.22 2.92
CA GLY A 219 7.30 11.76 3.19
C GLY A 219 8.38 11.17 2.27
N HIS A 220 8.41 9.84 2.14
CA HIS A 220 9.30 9.14 1.19
C HIS A 220 9.12 9.63 -0.25
N LEU A 221 7.88 9.75 -0.70
CA LEU A 221 7.58 10.21 -2.07
C LEU A 221 7.97 11.67 -2.32
N LEU A 222 7.74 12.57 -1.34
CA LEU A 222 7.92 14.01 -1.51
C LEU A 222 9.34 14.48 -1.23
N LEU A 223 9.99 13.96 -0.18
CA LEU A 223 11.33 14.37 0.22
C LEU A 223 12.40 13.64 -0.59
N HIS A 224 12.23 12.33 -0.76
CA HIS A 224 13.29 11.45 -1.26
C HIS A 224 13.09 11.03 -2.71
N LYS A 225 11.88 11.20 -3.25
CA LYS A 225 11.51 10.84 -4.64
C LYS A 225 11.89 9.40 -4.98
N THR A 226 11.67 8.49 -4.02
CA THR A 226 11.99 7.07 -4.14
C THR A 226 10.81 6.22 -3.68
N SER A 227 10.71 5.02 -4.22
CA SER A 227 9.85 3.98 -3.64
C SER A 227 10.42 3.54 -2.29
N SER A 228 9.55 3.29 -1.30
CA SER A 228 9.93 2.77 0.00
C SER A 228 9.00 1.64 0.44
N ILE A 229 9.48 0.72 1.28
CA ILE A 229 8.68 -0.31 1.92
C ILE A 229 9.01 -0.38 3.41
N ASP A 230 8.02 -0.03 4.24
CA ASP A 230 8.23 0.14 5.67
C ASP A 230 7.74 -1.06 6.46
N ASP A 231 8.56 -1.48 7.42
CA ASP A 231 8.18 -2.43 8.46
C ASP A 231 8.07 -1.79 9.86
N ASP A 232 7.59 -2.57 10.84
CA ASP A 232 7.42 -2.13 12.23
C ASP A 232 8.71 -1.54 12.85
N ARG A 233 9.91 -1.92 12.39
CA ARG A 233 11.20 -1.41 12.90
C ARG A 233 11.56 -0.07 12.27
N ASP A 234 11.24 0.13 11.00
CA ASP A 234 11.57 1.36 10.25
C ASP A 234 10.83 2.57 10.84
N MET A 235 9.61 2.36 11.36
CA MET A 235 8.86 3.38 12.13
C MET A 235 9.62 3.91 13.37
N TYR A 236 10.64 3.21 13.84
CA TYR A 236 11.47 3.63 14.98
C TYR A 236 12.93 3.88 14.59
N SER A 237 13.25 3.88 13.30
CA SER A 237 14.60 4.16 12.84
C SER A 237 14.99 5.61 13.14
N HIS A 238 16.22 5.79 13.62
CA HIS A 238 16.81 7.10 13.91
C HIS A 238 17.86 7.53 12.87
N GLU A 239 17.90 6.84 11.73
CA GLU A 239 18.92 7.04 10.72
C GLU A 239 18.32 7.33 9.34
N GLY A 240 19.02 8.18 8.58
CA GLY A 240 18.75 8.43 7.17
C GLY A 240 17.33 8.86 6.83
N MET A 241 16.85 8.35 5.69
CA MET A 241 15.56 8.67 5.09
C MET A 241 14.37 8.33 5.99
N GLU A 242 14.45 7.23 6.75
CA GLU A 242 13.38 6.81 7.67
C GLU A 242 13.18 7.80 8.81
N ARG A 243 14.26 8.31 9.40
CA ARG A 243 14.13 9.35 10.44
C ARG A 243 13.46 10.61 9.87
N GLU A 244 13.85 11.00 8.66
CA GLU A 244 13.31 12.18 8.00
C GLU A 244 11.83 12.02 7.65
N ALA A 245 11.42 10.85 7.14
CA ALA A 245 10.02 10.52 6.86
C ALA A 245 9.17 10.46 8.14
N ASN A 246 9.67 9.83 9.21
CA ASN A 246 9.00 9.78 10.51
C ASN A 246 8.80 11.19 11.11
N ALA A 247 9.85 12.01 11.10
CA ALA A 247 9.79 13.38 11.60
C ALA A 247 8.86 14.25 10.75
N PHE A 248 8.93 14.13 9.42
CA PHE A 248 8.02 14.80 8.50
C PHE A 248 6.55 14.44 8.77
N ALA A 249 6.22 13.16 8.90
CA ALA A 249 4.89 12.69 9.23
C ALA A 249 4.41 13.24 10.58
N GLY A 250 5.27 13.22 11.60
CA GLY A 250 5.01 13.80 12.91
C GLY A 250 4.68 15.29 12.84
N HIS A 251 5.50 16.09 12.15
CA HIS A 251 5.25 17.53 11.98
C HIS A 251 3.99 17.84 11.16
N LEU A 252 3.67 17.01 10.16
CA LEU A 252 2.52 17.20 9.28
C LEU A 252 1.22 16.89 10.03
N LEU A 253 1.19 15.79 10.76
CA LEU A 253 0.03 15.33 11.53
C LEU A 253 -0.17 16.14 12.80
N VAL A 254 0.92 16.52 13.47
CA VAL A 254 0.93 17.20 14.76
C VAL A 254 1.80 18.48 14.64
N PRO A 255 1.25 19.53 14.00
CA PRO A 255 1.95 20.80 13.82
C PRO A 255 2.06 21.58 15.14
N ASP A 256 2.98 22.54 15.22
CA ASP A 256 3.19 23.31 16.46
C ASP A 256 1.94 24.09 16.91
N ALA A 257 1.08 24.49 15.97
CA ALA A 257 -0.21 25.11 16.26
C ALA A 257 -1.15 24.17 17.01
N PHE A 258 -1.16 22.87 16.66
CA PHE A 258 -1.92 21.85 17.38
C PHE A 258 -1.40 21.69 18.80
N LEU A 259 -0.08 21.72 19.02
CA LEU A 259 0.47 21.54 20.37
C LEU A 259 -0.06 22.61 21.34
N LYS A 260 -0.42 23.81 20.86
CA LYS A 260 -1.00 24.87 21.70
C LYS A 260 -2.36 24.52 22.28
N SER A 261 -3.09 23.56 21.69
CA SER A 261 -4.38 23.08 22.23
C SER A 261 -4.22 22.03 23.33
N ILE A 262 -2.99 21.70 23.73
CA ILE A 262 -2.70 20.74 24.79
C ILE A 262 -2.31 21.52 26.05
N HIS A 263 -3.06 21.32 27.13
CA HIS A 263 -2.80 21.94 28.42
C HIS A 263 -1.89 21.06 29.28
N ASP A 264 -0.61 21.46 29.41
CA ASP A 264 0.37 20.68 30.18
C ASP A 264 0.06 20.61 31.68
N ALA A 265 -0.71 21.56 32.22
CA ALA A 265 -1.14 21.55 33.61
C ALA A 265 -2.13 20.42 33.94
N GLU A 266 -2.81 19.88 32.94
CA GLU A 266 -3.77 18.78 33.07
C GLU A 266 -3.08 17.41 32.89
N ARG A 267 -1.76 17.40 32.65
CA ARG A 267 -1.01 16.16 32.41
C ARG A 267 -1.04 15.26 33.67
N PRO A 268 -1.47 14.00 33.53
CA PRO A 268 -1.40 13.03 34.62
C PRO A 268 0.04 12.80 35.09
N ALA A 269 0.21 12.46 36.37
CA ALA A 269 1.53 12.07 36.88
C ALA A 269 1.99 10.71 36.35
N GLU A 270 1.03 9.83 36.02
CA GLU A 270 1.26 8.46 35.59
C GLU A 270 1.05 8.32 34.09
N ALA A 271 1.97 7.64 33.41
CA ALA A 271 1.95 7.52 31.96
C ALA A 271 0.70 6.79 31.42
N ALA A 272 0.05 5.96 32.25
CA ALA A 272 -1.19 5.28 31.90
C ALA A 272 -2.36 6.24 31.61
N GLY A 273 -2.32 7.46 32.16
CA GLY A 273 -3.34 8.49 31.90
C GLY A 273 -3.08 9.34 30.66
N PHE A 274 -1.93 9.22 29.98
CA PHE A 274 -1.58 10.12 28.87
C PHE A 274 -2.53 9.98 27.67
N ASP A 275 -2.98 8.76 27.41
CA ASP A 275 -3.90 8.48 26.31
C ASP A 275 -5.27 9.14 26.53
N ASP A 276 -5.74 9.21 27.79
CA ASP A 276 -6.97 9.87 28.20
C ASP A 276 -6.82 11.39 28.23
N TRP A 277 -5.69 11.90 28.73
CA TRP A 277 -5.34 13.32 28.70
C TRP A 277 -5.36 13.90 27.28
N LEU A 278 -4.96 13.09 26.29
CA LEU A 278 -4.90 13.48 24.88
C LEU A 278 -6.12 13.04 24.08
N ALA A 279 -7.17 12.51 24.70
CA ALA A 279 -8.28 11.85 24.01
C ALA A 279 -9.00 12.76 23.01
N GLU A 280 -9.26 14.02 23.39
CA GLU A 280 -9.93 14.98 22.51
C GLU A 280 -9.09 15.28 21.26
N GLN A 281 -7.80 15.52 21.45
CA GLN A 281 -6.87 15.85 20.38
C GLN A 281 -6.63 14.64 19.45
N ARG A 282 -6.46 13.44 20.01
CA ARG A 282 -6.34 12.19 19.25
C ARG A 282 -7.55 11.97 18.36
N LYS A 283 -8.75 12.15 18.92
CA LYS A 283 -10.02 11.98 18.18
C LYS A 283 -10.19 13.03 17.10
N ALA A 284 -9.93 14.30 17.41
CA ALA A 284 -10.10 15.37 16.45
C ALA A 284 -9.11 15.24 15.28
N TRP A 285 -7.86 14.84 15.53
CA TRP A 285 -6.81 14.86 14.50
C TRP A 285 -6.51 13.49 13.88
N GLY A 286 -7.13 12.41 14.37
CA GLY A 286 -6.92 11.07 13.85
C GLY A 286 -5.50 10.55 14.09
N VAL A 287 -4.87 10.96 15.19
CA VAL A 287 -3.47 10.63 15.53
C VAL A 287 -3.39 9.84 16.84
N SER A 288 -2.33 9.04 17.00
CA SER A 288 -2.13 8.27 18.24
C SER A 288 -1.57 9.17 19.35
N GLY A 289 -1.79 8.76 20.61
CA GLY A 289 -1.17 9.44 21.76
C GLY A 289 0.35 9.49 21.62
N GLU A 290 0.97 8.40 21.16
CA GLU A 290 2.41 8.35 20.93
C GLU A 290 2.94 9.44 19.98
N VAL A 291 2.28 9.66 18.83
CA VAL A 291 2.76 10.67 17.86
C VAL A 291 2.70 12.07 18.48
N ILE A 292 1.66 12.35 19.27
CA ILE A 292 1.54 13.60 20.01
C ILE A 292 2.65 13.71 21.06
N LEU A 293 2.89 12.65 21.84
CA LEU A 293 3.91 12.62 22.89
C LEU A 293 5.33 12.79 22.31
N LEU A 294 5.62 12.17 21.16
CA LEU A 294 6.88 12.37 20.42
C LEU A 294 7.04 13.84 20.03
N ARG A 295 6.01 14.48 19.49
CA ARG A 295 6.06 15.91 19.14
C ARG A 295 6.20 16.81 20.37
N LEU A 296 5.57 16.47 21.50
CA LEU A 296 5.77 17.17 22.77
C LEU A 296 7.20 17.00 23.29
N LEU A 297 7.81 15.82 23.11
CA LEU A 297 9.21 15.55 23.45
C LEU A 297 10.15 16.39 22.58
N ASP A 298 9.92 16.44 21.27
CA ASP A 298 10.72 17.21 20.32
C ASP A 298 10.77 18.71 20.65
N VAL A 299 9.66 19.28 21.12
CA VAL A 299 9.59 20.70 21.53
C VAL A 299 9.94 20.93 23.01
N GLY A 300 10.42 19.90 23.71
CA GLY A 300 10.85 19.98 25.11
C GLY A 300 9.72 20.11 26.15
N ARG A 301 8.46 19.86 25.75
CA ARG A 301 7.29 19.89 26.65
C ARG A 301 7.04 18.57 27.36
N LEU A 302 7.58 17.46 26.87
CA LEU A 302 7.58 16.15 27.53
C LEU A 302 9.03 15.73 27.80
N SER A 303 9.31 15.15 28.97
CA SER A 303 10.65 14.62 29.25
C SER A 303 10.84 13.25 28.59
N ARG A 304 12.09 12.92 28.22
CA ARG A 304 12.43 11.59 27.69
C ARG A 304 12.01 10.47 28.63
N ARG A 305 12.17 10.69 29.94
CA ARG A 305 11.76 9.75 31.00
C ARG A 305 10.26 9.44 30.94
N ASP A 306 9.42 10.45 30.79
CA ASP A 306 7.96 10.26 30.77
C ASP A 306 7.51 9.57 29.47
N TYR A 307 8.17 9.88 28.35
CA TYR A 307 7.96 9.18 27.08
C TYR A 307 8.34 7.70 27.16
N ASP A 308 9.52 7.39 27.70
CA ASP A 308 9.99 6.01 27.89
C ASP A 308 9.05 5.23 28.85
N ALA A 309 8.51 5.89 29.88
CA ALA A 309 7.52 5.31 30.77
C ALA A 309 6.19 4.99 30.05
N TYR A 310 5.72 5.89 29.18
CA TYR A 310 4.55 5.64 28.32
C TYR A 310 4.77 4.45 27.39
N ARG A 311 5.94 4.37 26.75
CA ARG A 311 6.31 3.23 25.90
C ARG A 311 6.30 1.92 26.68
N ALA A 312 6.93 1.89 27.85
CA ALA A 312 6.96 0.71 28.70
C ALA A 312 5.56 0.27 29.18
N TRP A 313 4.67 1.22 29.46
CA TRP A 313 3.27 0.93 29.78
C TRP A 313 2.52 0.34 28.59
N ARG A 314 2.67 0.93 27.40
CA ARG A 314 1.93 0.53 26.21
C ARG A 314 2.39 -0.80 25.62
N ASP A 315 3.68 -1.12 25.75
CA ASP A 315 4.25 -2.39 25.29
C ASP A 315 3.87 -3.57 26.21
N GLN A 316 3.09 -3.33 27.28
CA GLN A 316 2.47 -4.40 28.05
C GLN A 316 1.39 -5.12 27.21
N PRO A 317 1.31 -6.46 27.26
CA PRO A 317 0.36 -7.22 26.47
C PRO A 317 -1.07 -6.92 26.91
N VAL A 318 -1.76 -6.07 26.15
CA VAL A 318 -3.22 -5.89 26.26
C VAL A 318 -3.89 -6.92 25.36
N LEU A 319 -4.82 -7.70 25.92
CA LEU A 319 -5.68 -8.61 25.17
C LEU A 319 -6.49 -7.82 24.15
N VAL A 320 -6.10 -7.89 22.88
CA VAL A 320 -6.86 -7.27 21.78
C VAL A 320 -8.15 -8.08 21.58
N LYS A 321 -9.31 -7.43 21.74
CA LYS A 321 -10.59 -8.03 21.36
C LYS A 321 -10.62 -8.21 19.84
N GLU A 322 -10.94 -9.42 19.40
CA GLU A 322 -11.13 -9.72 17.98
C GLU A 322 -12.30 -8.89 17.42
N GLU A 323 -12.05 -8.14 16.34
CA GLU A 323 -13.14 -7.54 15.57
C GLU A 323 -13.89 -8.61 14.78
N VAL A 324 -15.22 -8.52 14.85
CA VAL A 324 -16.17 -9.37 14.14
C VAL A 324 -16.03 -9.16 12.64
N GLY A 325 -15.91 -10.27 11.90
CA GLY A 325 -15.74 -10.26 10.45
C GLY A 325 -16.79 -9.43 9.70
N GLY A 326 -16.34 -8.73 8.65
CA GLY A 326 -17.19 -7.85 7.84
C GLY A 326 -18.40 -8.57 7.25
N SER A 327 -19.55 -7.88 7.24
CA SER A 327 -20.78 -8.39 6.64
C SER A 327 -20.67 -8.49 5.12
N ARG A 328 -21.15 -9.59 4.53
CA ARG A 328 -21.26 -9.77 3.07
C ARG A 328 -22.18 -8.74 2.40
N ALA A 329 -22.98 -7.99 3.18
CA ALA A 329 -23.92 -6.98 2.69
C ALA A 329 -23.25 -5.78 2.00
N TYR A 330 -21.98 -5.50 2.29
CA TYR A 330 -21.29 -4.30 1.79
C TYR A 330 -20.22 -4.60 0.73
N ARG A 331 -20.28 -5.78 0.11
CA ARG A 331 -19.26 -6.22 -0.87
C ARG A 331 -19.12 -5.27 -2.07
N HIS A 332 -20.19 -4.59 -2.48
CA HIS A 332 -20.12 -3.59 -3.54
C HIS A 332 -19.15 -2.43 -3.22
N ARG A 333 -18.88 -2.13 -1.93
CA ARG A 333 -17.96 -1.07 -1.49
C ARG A 333 -16.51 -1.53 -1.35
N GLU A 334 -16.24 -2.83 -1.49
CA GLU A 334 -14.91 -3.41 -1.37
C GLU A 334 -13.87 -2.71 -2.28
N PRO A 335 -14.16 -2.41 -3.57
CA PRO A 335 -13.20 -1.68 -4.39
C PRO A 335 -12.90 -0.28 -3.89
N LYS A 336 -13.88 0.43 -3.30
CA LYS A 336 -13.64 1.75 -2.71
C LYS A 336 -12.67 1.65 -1.53
N HIS A 337 -12.87 0.67 -0.66
CA HIS A 337 -11.99 0.46 0.49
C HIS A 337 -10.56 0.15 0.03
N VAL A 338 -10.41 -0.77 -0.94
CA VAL A 338 -9.08 -1.18 -1.43
C VAL A 338 -8.42 -0.10 -2.28
N PHE A 339 -9.09 0.41 -3.31
CA PHE A 339 -8.47 1.24 -4.35
C PHE A 339 -8.64 2.74 -4.17
N GLY A 340 -9.54 3.16 -3.28
CA GLY A 340 -9.79 4.55 -3.03
C GLY A 340 -10.89 5.12 -3.89
N ASP A 341 -11.26 6.36 -3.58
CA ASP A 341 -12.38 7.02 -4.23
C ASP A 341 -11.99 7.42 -5.66
N THR A 342 -10.77 7.95 -5.83
CA THR A 342 -10.26 8.45 -7.12
C THR A 342 -10.15 7.35 -8.17
N PHE A 343 -9.57 6.21 -7.82
CA PHE A 343 -9.45 5.08 -8.74
C PHE A 343 -10.83 4.56 -9.16
N VAL A 344 -11.71 4.33 -8.18
CA VAL A 344 -13.02 3.73 -8.44
C VAL A 344 -13.89 4.67 -9.29
N ARG A 345 -13.91 5.97 -8.98
CA ARG A 345 -14.64 6.96 -9.80
C ARG A 345 -14.14 6.96 -11.22
N THR A 346 -12.82 6.99 -11.44
CA THR A 346 -12.24 6.97 -12.80
C THR A 346 -12.68 5.74 -13.60
N VAL A 347 -12.77 4.56 -12.97
CA VAL A 347 -13.31 3.37 -13.64
C VAL A 347 -14.80 3.51 -13.97
N LEU A 348 -15.60 4.05 -13.06
CA LEU A 348 -17.03 4.25 -13.29
C LEU A 348 -17.30 5.33 -14.33
N ASP A 349 -16.52 6.40 -14.34
CA ASP A 349 -16.62 7.50 -15.31
C ASP A 349 -16.26 7.00 -16.72
N ALA A 350 -15.19 6.20 -16.85
CA ALA A 350 -14.83 5.54 -18.11
C ALA A 350 -15.91 4.55 -18.59
N LEU A 351 -16.59 3.85 -17.66
CA LEU A 351 -17.71 2.98 -17.98
C LEU A 351 -18.92 3.79 -18.47
N ASN A 352 -19.27 4.87 -17.77
CA ASN A 352 -20.38 5.76 -18.11
C ASN A 352 -20.18 6.46 -19.46
N ALA A 353 -18.95 6.92 -19.73
CA ALA A 353 -18.53 7.49 -21.00
C ALA A 353 -18.34 6.44 -22.11
N ARG A 354 -18.53 5.14 -21.81
CA ARG A 354 -18.43 4.01 -22.74
C ARG A 354 -17.04 3.78 -23.35
N HIS A 355 -15.97 4.27 -22.71
CA HIS A 355 -14.60 3.93 -23.08
C HIS A 355 -14.28 2.46 -22.74
N ILE A 356 -14.90 1.94 -21.68
CA ILE A 356 -14.77 0.54 -21.28
C ILE A 356 -16.12 -0.17 -21.19
N THR A 357 -16.08 -1.49 -21.34
CA THR A 357 -17.26 -2.33 -21.15
C THR A 357 -17.47 -2.65 -19.68
N LEU A 358 -18.69 -3.06 -19.32
CA LEU A 358 -19.02 -3.55 -17.98
C LEU A 358 -18.14 -4.73 -17.53
N ALA A 359 -17.72 -5.58 -18.47
CA ALA A 359 -16.78 -6.68 -18.21
C ALA A 359 -15.38 -6.16 -17.86
N LYS A 360 -14.87 -5.15 -18.59
CA LYS A 360 -13.59 -4.49 -18.25
C LYS A 360 -13.67 -3.80 -16.88
N ALA A 361 -14.73 -3.04 -16.62
CA ALA A 361 -14.95 -2.39 -15.34
C ALA A 361 -14.97 -3.39 -14.18
N SER A 362 -15.67 -4.52 -14.36
CA SER A 362 -15.64 -5.64 -13.41
C SER A 362 -14.21 -6.12 -13.14
N THR A 363 -13.42 -6.39 -14.19
CA THR A 363 -12.02 -6.82 -14.06
C THR A 363 -11.14 -5.79 -13.36
N TYR A 364 -11.27 -4.51 -13.70
CA TYR A 364 -10.48 -3.41 -13.08
C TYR A 364 -10.84 -3.24 -11.60
N LEU A 365 -12.13 -3.36 -11.27
CA LEU A 365 -12.63 -3.42 -9.88
C LEU A 365 -12.47 -4.82 -9.27
N ASP A 366 -11.38 -5.49 -9.60
CA ASP A 366 -10.95 -6.75 -9.01
C ASP A 366 -11.79 -8.01 -9.30
N ASN A 367 -12.47 -8.05 -10.45
CA ASN A 367 -13.50 -9.02 -10.80
C ASN A 367 -14.74 -8.92 -9.89
N LEU A 368 -15.11 -7.70 -9.49
CA LEU A 368 -16.37 -7.44 -8.80
C LEU A 368 -17.53 -7.94 -9.67
N LYS A 369 -18.48 -8.69 -9.08
CA LYS A 369 -19.61 -9.23 -9.86
C LYS A 369 -20.40 -8.10 -10.49
N ILE A 370 -20.90 -8.31 -11.71
CA ILE A 370 -21.65 -7.28 -12.46
C ILE A 370 -22.79 -6.66 -11.64
N LYS A 371 -23.56 -7.48 -10.90
CA LYS A 371 -24.62 -6.98 -10.01
C LYS A 371 -24.12 -6.02 -8.93
N ASP A 372 -22.89 -6.23 -8.44
CA ASP A 372 -22.28 -5.45 -7.37
C ASP A 372 -21.62 -4.18 -7.97
N VAL A 373 -21.16 -4.22 -9.24
CA VAL A 373 -20.76 -3.01 -9.99
C VAL A 373 -21.94 -2.05 -10.11
N HIS A 374 -23.13 -2.54 -10.47
CA HIS A 374 -24.33 -1.69 -10.52
C HIS A 374 -24.75 -1.12 -9.16
N GLN A 375 -24.53 -1.86 -8.07
CA GLN A 375 -24.77 -1.32 -6.72
C GLN A 375 -23.76 -0.23 -6.37
N LEU A 376 -22.51 -0.38 -6.81
CA LEU A 376 -21.46 0.61 -6.62
C LEU A 376 -21.76 1.90 -7.42
N GLU A 377 -22.21 1.79 -8.66
CA GLU A 377 -22.67 2.94 -9.47
C GLU A 377 -23.77 3.72 -8.75
N ARG A 378 -24.80 3.03 -8.23
CA ARG A 378 -25.89 3.67 -7.48
C ARG A 378 -25.40 4.34 -6.20
N PHE A 379 -24.51 3.68 -5.47
CA PHE A 379 -23.88 4.24 -4.28
C PHE A 379 -23.17 5.57 -4.58
N TYR A 380 -22.44 5.66 -5.70
CA TYR A 380 -21.77 6.89 -6.11
C TYR A 380 -22.72 7.94 -6.71
N ALA A 381 -23.83 7.52 -7.32
CA ALA A 381 -24.88 8.42 -7.80
C ALA A 381 -25.77 8.97 -6.65
N GLY A 382 -25.66 8.41 -5.44
CA GLY A 382 -26.49 8.78 -4.29
C GLY A 382 -27.93 8.25 -4.37
N VAL A 383 -28.15 7.15 -5.10
CA VAL A 383 -29.48 6.55 -5.40
C VAL A 383 -29.69 5.22 -4.72
#